data_AF-A0A286U1I4-F1
#
_entry.id   AF-A0A286U1I4-F1
#
_cell.length_a   1.000
_cell.length_b   1.000
_cell.length_c   1.000
_cell.angle_alpha   90.00
_cell.angle_beta   90.00
_cell.angle_gamma   90.00
#
_symmetry.space_group_name_H-M   'P 1'
#
loop_
_entity.id
_entity.type
_entity.pdbx_description
1 polymer ?
#
loop_
_entity_poly.entity_id
_entity_poly.type
_entity_poly.pdbx_seq_one_letter_code
_entity_poly.pdbx_strand_id
1 'polypeptide(L)'
;MLKRDKKAEFLEVGIVSLKYQFTSEKKYSKPPLSKAKYNKLLELQSSDPIQVMEAADVNQRWWMFQDEFFVEDEELNAGDVKAFALKGTRKKKS
;
A
#
# COMPACT_ATOMS: atom_id res chain seq x y z
N MET A 1 5.74 1.93 -14.24
CA MET A 1 5.82 3.30 -13.66
C MET A 1 5.16 3.29 -12.28
N LEU A 2 5.67 4.06 -11.32
CA LEU A 2 5.01 4.21 -10.02
C LEU A 2 3.97 5.34 -10.05
N LYS A 3 2.74 5.03 -9.63
CA LYS A 3 1.63 5.98 -9.53
C LYS A 3 1.06 5.94 -8.12
N ARG A 4 0.52 7.06 -7.66
CA ARG A 4 -0.27 7.10 -6.44
C ARG A 4 -1.66 6.56 -6.72
N ASP A 5 -2.05 5.53 -5.98
CA ASP A 5 -3.38 4.96 -6.08
C ASP A 5 -4.26 5.54 -4.98
N LYS A 6 -5.14 6.48 -5.35
CA LYS A 6 -6.09 7.09 -4.40
C LYS A 6 -7.35 6.26 -4.20
N LYS A 7 -7.52 5.18 -4.96
CA LYS A 7 -8.65 4.26 -4.89
C LYS A 7 -8.31 3.01 -4.06
N ALA A 8 -7.04 2.87 -3.70
CA ALA A 8 -6.54 1.87 -2.79
C ALA A 8 -6.87 2.27 -1.35
N GLU A 9 -7.50 1.37 -0.62
CA GLU A 9 -7.87 1.56 0.78
C GLU A 9 -7.91 0.23 1.52
N PHE A 10 -7.79 0.28 2.85
CA PHE A 10 -8.05 -0.87 3.71
C PHE A 10 -9.48 -0.80 4.22
N LEU A 11 -10.30 -1.77 3.83
CA LEU A 11 -11.65 -1.93 4.35
C LEU A 11 -11.63 -2.74 5.64
N GLU A 12 -12.30 -2.24 6.66
CA GLU A 12 -12.57 -2.99 7.88
C GLU A 12 -13.68 -4.02 7.62
N VAL A 13 -13.32 -5.30 7.64
CA VAL A 13 -14.21 -6.43 7.39
C VAL A 13 -14.27 -7.35 8.61
N GLY A 14 -15.49 -7.69 9.04
CA GLY A 14 -15.73 -8.65 10.11
C GLY A 14 -16.50 -8.08 11.30
N ILE A 15 -17.64 -8.70 11.63
CA ILE A 15 -18.55 -8.25 12.70
C ILE A 15 -18.04 -8.69 14.09
N VAL A 16 -17.36 -9.84 14.17
CA VAL A 16 -16.90 -10.45 15.44
C VAL A 16 -15.38 -10.33 15.63
N SER A 17 -14.63 -10.13 14.55
CA SER A 17 -13.19 -9.92 14.56
C SER A 17 -12.85 -8.93 13.47
N LEU A 18 -12.43 -7.73 13.88
CA LEU A 18 -11.99 -6.68 12.97
C LEU A 18 -10.78 -7.17 12.17
N LYS A 19 -10.97 -7.34 10.86
CA LYS A 19 -9.92 -7.61 9.89
C LYS A 19 -9.86 -6.45 8.90
N TYR A 20 -8.71 -6.25 8.29
CA TYR A 20 -8.42 -5.18 7.34
C TYR A 20 -8.15 -5.84 6.00
N GLN A 21 -9.00 -5.60 5.03
CA GLN A 21 -8.86 -6.10 3.67
C GLN A 21 -8.42 -4.96 2.76
N PHE A 22 -7.23 -5.09 2.18
CA PHE A 22 -6.78 -4.15 1.16
C PHE A 22 -7.63 -4.33 -0.11
N THR A 23 -8.14 -3.24 -0.65
CA THR A 23 -8.84 -3.20 -1.93
C THR A 23 -8.30 -2.05 -2.77
N SER A 24 -8.23 -2.26 -4.08
CA SER A 24 -7.84 -1.24 -5.05
C SER A 24 -8.58 -1.47 -6.36
N GLU A 25 -9.35 -0.47 -6.80
CA GLU A 25 -10.20 -0.47 -8.01
C GLU A 25 -11.12 -1.69 -8.20
N LYS A 26 -10.56 -2.82 -8.64
CA LYS A 26 -11.25 -4.08 -8.96
C LYS A 26 -10.57 -5.30 -8.34
N LYS A 27 -9.50 -5.09 -7.58
CA LYS A 27 -8.70 -6.12 -6.94
C LYS A 27 -8.79 -5.98 -5.42
N TYR A 28 -8.73 -7.11 -4.76
CA TYR A 28 -8.75 -7.21 -3.31
C TYR A 28 -7.64 -8.16 -2.89
N SER A 29 -6.87 -7.76 -1.88
CA SER A 29 -5.86 -8.63 -1.30
C SER A 29 -6.54 -9.71 -0.47
N LYS A 30 -6.12 -10.95 -0.69
CA LYS A 30 -6.48 -12.10 0.14
C LYS A 30 -5.17 -12.76 0.59
N PRO A 31 -5.02 -13.07 1.88
CA PRO A 31 -6.03 -13.00 2.95
C PRO A 31 -6.14 -11.61 3.63
N PRO A 32 -7.30 -11.28 4.22
CA PRO A 32 -7.45 -10.08 5.04
C PRO A 32 -6.53 -10.12 6.27
N LEU A 33 -5.96 -8.98 6.63
CA LEU A 33 -5.05 -8.82 7.76
C LEU A 33 -5.85 -8.72 9.06
N SER A 34 -5.44 -9.42 10.11
CA SER A 34 -5.99 -9.17 11.45
C SER A 34 -5.54 -7.79 11.97
N LYS A 35 -6.29 -7.18 12.89
CA LYS A 35 -5.92 -5.91 13.54
C LYS A 35 -4.46 -5.85 14.00
N ALA A 36 -3.93 -6.90 14.62
CA ALA A 36 -2.54 -6.96 15.07
C ALA A 36 -1.53 -6.88 13.91
N LYS A 37 -1.81 -7.56 12.78
CA LYS A 37 -0.97 -7.49 11.58
C LYS A 37 -1.07 -6.12 10.91
N TYR A 38 -2.27 -5.56 10.87
CA TYR A 38 -2.50 -4.23 10.30
C TYR A 38 -1.77 -3.14 11.10
N ASN A 39 -1.87 -3.14 12.43
CA ASN A 39 -1.13 -2.19 13.28
C ASN A 39 0.39 -2.32 13.07
N LYS A 40 0.92 -3.55 13.04
CA LYS A 40 2.35 -3.76 12.79
C LYS A 40 2.76 -3.27 11.39
N LEU A 41 1.87 -3.43 10.40
CA LEU A 41 2.08 -2.90 9.06
C LEU A 41 2.09 -1.38 9.06
N LEU A 42 1.18 -0.72 9.79
CA LEU A 42 1.13 0.73 9.96
C LEU A 42 2.40 1.30 10.60
N GLU A 43 2.97 0.59 11.59
CA GLU A 43 4.24 0.99 12.19
C GLU A 43 5.40 0.87 11.19
N LEU A 44 5.46 -0.24 10.43
CA LEU A 44 6.53 -0.48 9.45
C LEU A 44 6.44 0.47 8.25
N GLN A 45 5.23 0.70 7.72
CA GLN A 45 4.99 1.59 6.56
C GLN A 45 5.30 3.06 6.84
N SER A 46 5.39 3.43 8.12
CA SER A 46 5.85 4.77 8.52
C SER A 46 7.36 4.97 8.31
N SER A 47 8.15 3.90 8.35
CA SER A 47 9.61 3.95 8.16
C SER A 47 10.01 3.60 6.73
N ASP A 48 9.42 2.54 6.18
CA ASP A 48 9.81 1.95 4.91
C ASP A 48 8.57 1.52 4.11
N PRO A 49 8.55 1.70 2.78
CA PRO A 49 7.41 1.29 1.97
C PRO A 49 7.19 -0.22 2.09
N ILE A 50 5.98 -0.62 2.45
CA ILE A 50 5.60 -2.02 2.62
C ILE A 50 4.70 -2.44 1.47
N GLN A 51 5.06 -3.56 0.83
CA GLN A 51 4.21 -4.19 -0.18
C GLN A 51 2.98 -4.79 0.51
N VAL A 52 1.80 -4.28 0.17
CA VAL A 52 0.51 -4.73 0.73
C VAL A 52 -0.21 -5.71 -0.18
N MET A 53 0.10 -5.69 -1.48
CA MET A 53 -0.48 -6.58 -2.48
C MET A 53 0.44 -6.72 -3.69
N GLU A 54 0.40 -7.88 -4.33
CA GLU A 54 0.97 -8.14 -5.66
C GLU A 54 -0.08 -8.84 -6.50
N ALA A 55 -0.31 -8.32 -7.71
CA ALA A 55 -1.15 -8.97 -8.71
C ALA A 55 -0.28 -9.56 -9.81
N ALA A 56 -0.07 -10.87 -9.74
CA ALA A 56 0.67 -11.62 -10.75
C ALA A 56 0.06 -11.50 -12.17
N ASP A 57 -1.26 -11.32 -12.31
CA ASP A 57 -1.91 -11.23 -13.62
C ASP A 57 -1.50 -10.00 -14.45
N VAL A 58 -1.11 -8.92 -13.78
CA VAL A 58 -0.85 -7.61 -14.41
C VAL A 58 0.53 -7.07 -14.05
N ASN A 59 1.35 -7.85 -13.33
CA ASN A 59 2.64 -7.43 -12.80
C ASN A 59 2.56 -6.08 -12.05
N GLN A 60 1.47 -5.90 -11.29
CA GLN A 60 1.26 -4.70 -10.49
C GLN A 60 1.47 -4.99 -9.03
N ARG A 61 2.25 -4.15 -8.36
CA ARG A 61 2.47 -4.22 -6.90
C ARG A 61 1.92 -2.97 -6.24
N TRP A 62 1.21 -3.18 -5.14
CA TRP A 62 0.75 -2.10 -4.29
C TRP A 62 1.65 -1.99 -3.08
N TRP A 63 2.07 -0.77 -2.83
CA TRP A 63 2.90 -0.36 -1.73
C TRP A 63 2.13 0.63 -0.87
N MET A 64 2.33 0.54 0.43
CA MET A 64 1.85 1.50 1.41
C MET A 64 3.05 2.20 2.02
N PHE A 65 3.00 3.53 2.05
CA PHE A 65 4.04 4.34 2.67
C PHE A 65 3.47 5.67 3.18
N GLN A 66 3.72 5.99 4.44
CA GLN A 66 3.19 7.21 5.10
C GLN A 66 1.68 7.40 4.93
N ASP A 67 0.89 6.33 5.05
CA ASP A 67 -0.57 6.34 4.88
C ASP A 67 -1.04 6.61 3.43
N GLU A 68 -0.11 6.73 2.48
CA GLU A 68 -0.40 6.79 1.06
C GLU A 68 -0.23 5.42 0.40
N PHE A 69 -1.07 5.14 -0.59
CA PHE A 69 -0.97 3.96 -1.43
C PHE A 69 -0.35 4.29 -2.77
N PHE A 70 0.53 3.41 -3.22
CA PHE A 70 1.23 3.51 -4.47
C PHE A 70 1.06 2.20 -5.22
N VAL A 71 0.81 2.28 -6.52
CA VAL A 71 0.80 1.14 -7.43
C VAL A 71 1.97 1.29 -8.39
N GLU A 72 2.81 0.28 -8.46
CA GLU A 72 3.80 0.14 -9.51
C GLU A 72 3.32 -0.85 -10.56
N ASP A 73 3.73 -0.57 -11.78
CA ASP A 73 3.49 -1.37 -12.98
C ASP A 73 4.81 -1.76 -13.70
N GLU A 74 5.93 -1.24 -13.19
CA GLU A 74 7.28 -1.69 -13.55
C GLU A 74 7.87 -2.28 -12.27
N GLU A 75 8.62 -3.39 -12.35
CA GLU A 75 9.28 -4.06 -11.22
C GLU A 75 10.29 -3.14 -10.51
N LEU A 76 9.76 -2.21 -9.73
CA LEU A 76 10.51 -1.23 -8.97
C LEU A 76 10.78 -1.81 -7.58
N ASN A 77 11.92 -1.43 -7.01
CA ASN A 77 12.27 -1.89 -5.68
C ASN A 77 11.69 -0.93 -4.62
N ALA A 78 11.58 -1.41 -3.37
CA ALA A 78 11.20 -0.59 -2.22
C ALA A 78 12.00 0.72 -2.12
N GLY A 79 13.27 0.72 -2.56
CA GLY A 79 14.12 1.92 -2.62
C GLY A 79 13.60 2.98 -3.60
N ASP A 80 13.15 2.56 -4.79
CA ASP A 80 12.57 3.44 -5.81
C ASP A 80 11.22 4.00 -5.36
N VAL A 81 10.40 3.16 -4.72
CA VAL A 81 9.12 3.56 -4.12
C VAL A 81 9.34 4.63 -3.06
N LYS A 82 10.30 4.42 -2.15
CA LYS A 82 10.67 5.39 -1.12
C LYS A 82 11.16 6.70 -1.73
N ALA A 83 12.05 6.62 -2.71
CA ALA A 83 12.59 7.81 -3.39
C ALA A 83 11.49 8.62 -4.09
N PHE A 84 10.56 7.95 -4.76
CA PHE A 84 9.43 8.59 -5.43
C PHE A 84 8.43 9.20 -4.44
N ALA A 85 8.08 8.48 -3.37
CA ALA A 85 7.18 9.00 -2.34
C ALA A 85 7.77 10.23 -1.64
N LEU A 86 9.06 10.17 -1.27
CA LEU A 86 9.80 11.31 -0.69
C LEU A 86 9.95 12.48 -1.67
N LYS A 87 10.16 12.21 -2.97
CA LYS A 87 10.21 13.25 -4.00
C LYS A 87 8.83 13.87 -4.25
N GLY A 88 7.77 13.06 -4.14
CA GLY A 88 6.38 13.45 -4.29
C GLY A 88 5.85 14.31 -3.13
N THR A 89 6.34 14.11 -1.91
CA THR A 89 6.05 14.95 -0.74
C THR A 89 6.92 16.21 -0.69
N ARG A 90 8.16 16.17 -1.21
CA ARG A 90 9.06 17.35 -1.26
C ARG A 90 8.60 18.48 -2.20
N LYS A 91 7.62 18.25 -3.09
CA LYS A 91 7.06 19.32 -3.95
C LYS A 91 6.04 20.23 -3.24
N LYS A 92 5.99 20.23 -1.91
CA LYS A 92 5.19 21.16 -1.10
C LYS A 92 6.07 22.02 -0.17
N LYS A 93 7.02 22.74 -0.77
CA LYS A 93 7.67 23.96 -0.28
C LYS A 93 8.07 24.71 -1.56
N SER A 94 7.76 25.97 -1.81
CA SER A 94 7.02 27.02 -1.13
C SER A 94 6.55 28.00 -2.22
#